data_AF-A0A653I8M1-F1
#
_entry.id   AF-A0A653I8M1-F1
#
_cell.length_a   1.000
_cell.length_b   1.000
_cell.length_c   1.000
_cell.angle_alpha   90.00
_cell.angle_beta   90.00
_cell.angle_gamma   90.00
#
_symmetry.space_group_name_H-M   'P 1'
#
loop_
_entity.id
_entity.type
_entity.pdbx_description
1 polymer ?
#
loop_
_entity_poly.entity_id
_entity_poly.type
_entity_poly.pdbx_seq_one_letter_code
_entity_poly.pdbx_strand_id
1 'polypeptide(L)'
;MEQTLREERLQALTVAYTEKNQLQNKSWVVAALMATAGTFTEIFSTTMYLSLLPLVYLVFDLPFRLEKRKILARYLSSDQVTNQSLLWLGIQFVLYGSLYTVILETKEMSIWKIALWMLIVLVPVYYVTDWLFKKIARSGDPDFVSDKEIYANVKEVEE
;
A
#
# COMPACT_ATOMS: atom_id res chain seq x y z
N MET A 1 6.21 -13.87 -30.66
CA MET A 1 6.54 -12.63 -29.94
C MET A 1 7.00 -13.10 -28.58
N GLU A 2 8.31 -13.09 -28.30
CA GLU A 2 8.84 -13.51 -27.00
C GLU A 2 8.33 -12.52 -25.95
N GLN A 3 7.44 -12.97 -25.05
CA GLN A 3 7.11 -12.20 -23.86
C GLN A 3 8.36 -12.17 -22.98
N THR A 4 8.75 -10.97 -22.54
CA THR A 4 9.86 -10.86 -21.59
C THR A 4 9.41 -11.36 -20.22
N LEU A 5 10.30 -11.97 -19.44
CA LEU A 5 10.00 -12.49 -18.08
C LEU A 5 9.37 -11.42 -17.16
N ARG A 6 9.71 -10.16 -17.39
CA ARG A 6 9.11 -9.00 -16.73
C ARG A 6 7.64 -8.78 -17.10
N GLU A 7 7.26 -8.94 -18.37
CA GLU A 7 5.88 -8.76 -18.86
C GLU A 7 4.96 -9.87 -18.33
N GLU A 8 5.40 -11.13 -18.34
CA GLU A 8 4.63 -12.23 -17.75
C GLU A 8 4.37 -11.99 -16.27
N ARG A 9 5.39 -11.50 -15.54
CA ARG A 9 5.28 -11.16 -14.13
C ARG A 9 4.31 -10.00 -13.89
N LEU A 10 4.39 -8.94 -14.71
CA LEU A 10 3.47 -7.81 -14.64
C LEU A 10 2.03 -8.28 -14.89
N GLN A 11 1.80 -9.10 -15.91
CA GLN A 11 0.47 -9.62 -16.24
C GLN A 11 -0.10 -10.47 -15.10
N ALA A 12 0.68 -11.40 -14.54
CA ALA A 12 0.25 -12.23 -13.41
C ALA A 12 -0.12 -11.39 -12.17
N LEU A 13 0.68 -10.35 -11.88
CA LEU A 13 0.42 -9.44 -10.77
C LEU A 13 -0.79 -8.53 -11.01
N THR A 14 -1.01 -8.08 -12.25
CA THR A 14 -2.19 -7.31 -12.66
C THR A 14 -3.47 -8.13 -12.50
N VAL A 15 -3.49 -9.39 -12.91
CA VAL A 15 -4.64 -10.28 -12.71
C VAL A 15 -4.97 -10.43 -11.23
N ALA A 16 -3.97 -10.77 -10.41
CA ALA A 16 -4.17 -10.92 -8.96
C ALA A 16 -4.62 -9.62 -8.27
N TYR A 17 -4.13 -8.46 -8.74
CA TYR A 17 -4.59 -7.17 -8.25
C TYR A 17 -6.04 -6.88 -8.63
N THR A 18 -6.43 -7.21 -9.85
CA THR A 18 -7.81 -7.02 -10.36
C THR A 18 -8.80 -7.89 -9.60
N GLU A 19 -8.48 -9.17 -9.38
CA GLU A 19 -9.30 -10.07 -8.57
C GLU A 19 -9.49 -9.56 -7.14
N LYS A 20 -8.41 -9.06 -6.53
CA LYS A 20 -8.48 -8.40 -5.22
C LYS A 20 -9.34 -7.14 -5.27
N ASN A 21 -9.17 -6.28 -6.26
CA ASN A 21 -9.94 -5.04 -6.42
C ASN A 21 -11.44 -5.33 -6.55
N GLN A 22 -11.81 -6.33 -7.36
CA GLN A 22 -13.19 -6.80 -7.47
C GLN A 22 -13.74 -7.33 -6.14
N LEU A 23 -12.93 -8.05 -5.36
CA LEU A 23 -13.33 -8.55 -4.05
C LEU A 23 -13.52 -7.40 -3.04
N GLN A 24 -12.65 -6.40 -3.05
CA GLN A 24 -12.70 -5.22 -2.18
C GLN A 24 -13.85 -4.28 -2.54
N ASN A 25 -14.19 -4.18 -3.83
CA ASN A 25 -15.31 -3.38 -4.32
C ASN A 25 -16.67 -4.06 -4.13
N LYS A 26 -16.73 -5.27 -3.53
CA LYS A 26 -18.02 -5.87 -3.16
C LYS A 26 -18.72 -5.00 -2.13
N SER A 27 -20.00 -4.73 -2.36
CA SER A 27 -20.80 -3.80 -1.54
C SER A 27 -20.82 -4.14 -0.04
N TRP A 28 -20.69 -5.42 0.33
CA TRP A 28 -20.63 -5.84 1.74
C TRP A 28 -19.29 -5.50 2.42
N VAL A 29 -18.17 -5.47 1.67
CA VAL A 29 -16.85 -5.08 2.18
C VAL A 29 -16.82 -3.58 2.41
N VAL A 30 -17.33 -2.80 1.45
CA VAL A 30 -17.47 -1.35 1.56
C VAL A 30 -18.44 -0.99 2.69
N ALA A 31 -19.57 -1.70 2.81
CA ALA A 31 -20.52 -1.48 3.90
C ALA A 31 -19.92 -1.81 5.27
N ALA A 32 -19.15 -2.89 5.40
CA ALA A 32 -18.44 -3.23 6.63
C ALA A 32 -17.39 -2.15 6.99
N LEU A 33 -16.65 -1.63 6.01
CA LEU A 33 -15.71 -0.51 6.17
C LEU A 33 -16.42 0.75 6.67
N MET A 34 -17.54 1.12 6.04
CA MET A 34 -18.32 2.30 6.42
C MET A 34 -18.96 2.15 7.81
N ALA A 35 -19.48 0.97 8.14
CA ALA A 35 -20.04 0.68 9.46
C ALA A 35 -18.96 0.72 10.56
N THR A 36 -17.77 0.18 10.28
CA THR A 36 -16.61 0.25 11.19
C THR A 36 -16.12 1.69 11.32
N ALA A 37 -16.07 2.46 10.21
CA ALA A 37 -15.69 3.86 10.26
C ALA A 37 -16.67 4.70 11.09
N GLY A 38 -17.98 4.54 10.89
CA GLY A 38 -19.03 5.27 11.63
C GLY A 38 -19.00 4.97 13.13
N THR A 39 -18.93 3.68 13.50
CA THR A 39 -18.81 3.28 14.91
C THR A 39 -17.52 3.77 15.56
N PHE A 40 -16.39 3.76 14.83
CA PHE A 40 -15.13 4.29 15.37
C PHE A 40 -15.17 5.81 15.57
N THR A 41 -15.85 6.58 14.71
CA THR A 41 -15.97 8.04 14.90
C THR A 41 -16.84 8.45 16.09
N GLU A 42 -17.75 7.59 16.53
CA GLU A 42 -18.58 7.84 17.72
C GLU A 42 -17.87 7.47 19.02
N ILE A 43 -16.95 6.49 18.98
CA ILE A 43 -16.30 5.92 20.17
C ILE A 43 -14.93 6.56 20.44
N PHE A 44 -14.20 6.93 19.37
CA PHE A 44 -12.82 7.40 19.47
C PHE A 44 -12.68 8.88 19.11
N SER A 45 -11.71 9.55 19.76
CA SER A 45 -11.34 10.90 19.36
C SER A 45 -10.90 10.92 17.90
N THR A 46 -11.13 12.03 17.21
CA THR A 46 -10.72 12.21 15.80
C THR A 46 -9.23 11.90 15.60
N THR A 47 -8.39 12.25 16.56
CA THR A 47 -6.95 11.91 16.62
C THR A 47 -6.70 10.40 16.58
N MET A 48 -7.43 9.64 17.39
CA MET A 48 -7.31 8.19 17.46
C MET A 48 -7.86 7.52 16.20
N TYR A 49 -8.97 8.03 15.65
CA TYR A 49 -9.49 7.57 14.36
C TYR A 49 -8.48 7.75 13.21
N LEU A 50 -7.89 8.94 13.07
CA LEU A 50 -6.88 9.24 12.05
C LEU A 50 -5.65 8.34 12.19
N SER A 51 -5.27 7.99 13.42
CA SER A 51 -4.17 7.06 13.67
C SER A 51 -4.51 5.60 13.31
N LEU A 52 -5.77 5.19 13.30
CA LEU A 52 -6.14 3.81 13.00
C LEU A 52 -6.36 3.53 11.51
N LEU A 53 -6.66 4.55 10.71
CA LEU A 53 -6.91 4.43 9.27
C LEU A 53 -5.83 3.61 8.51
N PRO A 54 -4.52 3.82 8.72
CA PRO A 54 -3.50 3.06 8.02
C PRO A 54 -3.45 1.58 8.43
N LEU A 55 -3.80 1.26 9.68
CA LEU A 55 -3.88 -0.14 10.14
C LEU A 55 -5.03 -0.86 9.44
N VAL A 56 -6.18 -0.20 9.30
CA VAL A 56 -7.30 -0.73 8.52
C VAL A 56 -6.87 -0.97 7.08
N TYR A 57 -6.21 0.01 6.44
CA TYR A 57 -5.68 -0.16 5.08
C TYR A 57 -4.71 -1.34 4.95
N LEU A 58 -3.80 -1.50 5.92
CA LEU A 58 -2.86 -2.63 6.00
C LEU A 58 -3.59 -3.97 6.02
N VAL A 59 -4.63 -4.11 6.84
CA VAL A 59 -5.43 -5.33 6.93
C VAL A 59 -6.11 -5.65 5.60
N PHE A 60 -6.63 -4.63 4.92
CA PHE A 60 -7.24 -4.79 3.60
C PHE A 60 -6.21 -5.13 2.51
N ASP A 61 -4.98 -4.65 2.62
CA ASP A 61 -3.93 -4.91 1.62
C ASP A 61 -3.25 -6.28 1.81
N LEU A 62 -3.27 -6.83 3.04
CA LEU A 62 -2.62 -8.10 3.40
C LEU A 62 -2.93 -9.27 2.45
N PRO A 63 -4.19 -9.57 2.06
CA PRO A 63 -4.47 -10.68 1.15
C PRO A 63 -3.74 -10.57 -0.19
N PHE A 64 -3.69 -9.37 -0.77
CA PHE A 64 -2.94 -9.14 -2.01
C PHE A 64 -1.44 -9.27 -1.79
N ARG A 65 -0.92 -8.82 -0.64
CA ARG A 65 0.51 -8.96 -0.32
C ARG A 65 0.93 -10.42 -0.21
N LEU A 66 0.09 -11.26 0.40
CA LEU A 66 0.30 -12.69 0.47
C LEU A 66 0.27 -13.32 -0.93
N GLU A 67 -0.67 -12.93 -1.77
CA GLU A 67 -0.76 -13.48 -3.14
C GLU A 67 0.38 -13.01 -4.02
N LYS A 68 0.75 -11.72 -3.97
CA LYS A 68 1.93 -11.15 -4.61
C LYS A 68 3.19 -11.94 -4.22
N ARG A 69 3.35 -12.27 -2.94
CA ARG A 69 4.48 -13.08 -2.46
C ARG A 69 4.52 -14.46 -3.12
N LYS A 70 3.39 -15.16 -3.23
CA LYS A 70 3.30 -16.48 -3.89
C LYS A 70 3.60 -16.40 -5.37
N ILE A 71 3.13 -15.35 -6.06
CA ILE A 71 3.40 -15.13 -7.49
C ILE A 71 4.89 -14.88 -7.69
N LEU A 72 5.48 -13.97 -6.92
CA LEU A 72 6.90 -13.65 -7.01
C LEU A 72 7.80 -14.86 -6.70
N ALA A 73 7.38 -15.76 -5.80
CA ALA A 73 8.11 -17.00 -5.50
C ALA A 73 8.24 -17.98 -6.68
N ARG A 74 7.47 -17.79 -7.76
CA ARG A 74 7.64 -18.55 -9.00
C ARG A 74 8.77 -18.03 -9.88
N TYR A 75 9.18 -16.77 -9.67
CA TYR A 75 10.15 -16.06 -10.53
C TYR A 75 11.44 -15.66 -9.80
N LEU A 76 11.42 -15.59 -8.47
CA LEU A 76 12.50 -15.07 -7.64
C LEU A 76 12.92 -16.10 -6.59
N SER A 77 14.15 -15.96 -6.09
CA SER A 77 14.62 -16.75 -4.96
C SER A 77 13.85 -16.41 -3.67
N SER A 78 13.81 -17.36 -2.73
CA SER A 78 13.15 -17.15 -1.42
C SER A 78 13.66 -15.90 -0.70
N ASP A 79 14.97 -15.61 -0.81
CA ASP A 79 15.60 -14.45 -0.18
C ASP A 79 15.15 -13.15 -0.83
N GLN A 80 15.07 -13.10 -2.17
CA GLN A 80 14.58 -11.93 -2.91
C GLN A 80 13.11 -11.62 -2.55
N VAL A 81 12.25 -12.64 -2.53
CA VAL A 81 10.84 -12.51 -2.16
C VAL A 81 10.68 -12.01 -0.72
N THR A 82 11.46 -12.59 0.20
CA THR A 82 11.43 -12.20 1.61
C THR A 82 11.94 -10.77 1.80
N ASN A 83 13.04 -10.40 1.13
CA ASN A 83 13.59 -9.06 1.20
C ASN A 83 12.61 -8.01 0.63
N GLN A 84 11.97 -8.28 -0.51
CA GLN A 84 10.93 -7.38 -1.04
C GLN A 84 9.73 -7.24 -0.07
N SER A 85 9.33 -8.32 0.60
CA SER A 85 8.25 -8.29 1.59
C SER A 85 8.62 -7.47 2.84
N LEU A 86 9.85 -7.66 3.35
CA LEU A 86 10.38 -6.91 4.49
C LEU A 86 10.56 -5.42 4.17
N LEU A 87 11.05 -5.10 2.97
CA LEU A 87 11.16 -3.72 2.50
C LEU A 87 9.80 -3.04 2.44
N TRP A 88 8.78 -3.73 1.91
CA TRP A 88 7.42 -3.21 1.91
C TRP A 88 6.90 -2.94 3.33
N LEU A 89 7.07 -3.90 4.26
CA LEU A 89 6.67 -3.71 5.66
C LEU A 89 7.42 -2.54 6.32
N GLY A 90 8.73 -2.41 6.06
CA GLY A 90 9.53 -1.32 6.57
C GLY A 90 9.02 0.05 6.11
N ILE A 91 8.60 0.16 4.84
CA ILE A 91 8.00 1.39 4.31
C ILE A 91 6.66 1.69 5.00
N GLN A 92 5.82 0.68 5.21
CA GLN A 92 4.57 0.87 5.95
C GLN A 92 4.85 1.38 7.37
N PHE A 93 5.88 0.85 8.04
CA PHE A 93 6.27 1.31 9.37
C PHE A 93 6.75 2.76 9.35
N VAL A 94 7.57 3.15 8.38
CA VAL A 94 8.06 4.55 8.24
C VAL A 94 6.91 5.51 7.93
N LEU A 95 6.04 5.17 6.98
CA LEU A 95 4.89 6.01 6.61
C LEU A 95 3.91 6.15 7.77
N TYR A 96 3.61 5.04 8.44
CA TYR A 96 2.69 5.01 9.57
C TYR A 96 3.26 5.76 10.77
N GLY A 97 4.52 5.51 11.12
CA GLY A 97 5.22 6.23 12.18
C GLY A 97 5.23 7.74 11.92
N SER A 98 5.51 8.15 10.68
CA SER A 98 5.49 9.56 10.29
C SER A 98 4.09 10.18 10.45
N LEU A 99 3.04 9.50 9.99
CA LEU A 99 1.66 9.96 10.18
C LEU A 99 1.31 10.08 11.67
N TYR A 100 1.65 9.07 12.45
CA TYR A 100 1.38 9.05 13.88
C TYR A 100 2.08 10.21 14.60
N THR A 101 3.35 10.47 14.29
CA THR A 101 4.09 11.64 14.78
C THR A 101 3.37 12.94 14.39
N VAL A 102 2.98 13.11 13.12
CA VAL A 102 2.25 14.32 12.69
C VAL A 102 0.97 14.50 13.48
N ILE A 103 0.18 13.46 13.65
CA ILE A 103 -1.09 13.50 14.40
C ILE A 103 -0.85 13.87 15.87
N LEU A 104 0.18 13.30 16.51
CA LEU A 104 0.50 13.60 17.91
C LEU A 104 0.95 15.06 18.09
N GLU A 105 1.85 15.53 17.24
CA GLU A 105 2.41 16.89 17.31
C GLU A 105 1.39 17.96 16.95
N THR A 106 0.35 17.60 16.19
CA THR A 106 -0.69 18.53 15.73
C THR A 106 -2.05 18.34 16.39
N LYS A 107 -2.15 17.49 17.43
CA LYS A 107 -3.43 17.09 18.07
C LYS A 107 -4.28 18.24 18.61
N GLU A 108 -3.65 19.37 18.97
CA GLU A 108 -4.33 20.57 19.50
C GLU A 108 -4.67 21.60 18.41
N MET A 109 -4.29 21.32 17.16
CA MET A 109 -4.52 22.20 16.03
C MET A 109 -5.89 21.93 15.39
N SER A 110 -6.39 22.90 14.61
CA SER A 110 -7.57 22.70 13.79
C SER A 110 -7.31 21.67 12.69
N ILE A 111 -8.37 20.97 12.25
CA ILE A 111 -8.28 19.91 11.23
C ILE A 111 -7.58 20.35 9.94
N TRP A 112 -7.78 21.61 9.52
CA TRP A 112 -7.12 22.18 8.35
C TRP A 112 -5.60 22.31 8.51
N LYS A 113 -5.13 22.64 9.70
CA LYS A 113 -3.70 22.71 10.01
C LYS A 113 -3.09 21.31 10.07
N ILE A 114 -3.79 20.34 10.66
CA ILE A 114 -3.40 18.93 10.66
C ILE A 114 -3.26 18.44 9.21
N ALA A 115 -4.25 18.71 8.35
CA ALA A 115 -4.20 18.36 6.93
C ALA A 115 -3.01 18.97 6.19
N LEU A 116 -2.71 20.25 6.45
CA LEU A 116 -1.54 20.91 5.87
C LEU A 116 -0.23 20.25 6.30
N TRP A 117 -0.08 19.94 7.59
CA TRP A 117 1.10 19.25 8.12
C TRP A 117 1.25 17.83 7.56
N MET A 118 0.13 17.10 7.42
CA MET A 118 0.13 15.80 6.76
C MET A 118 0.66 15.91 5.33
N LEU A 119 0.23 16.92 4.55
CA LEU A 119 0.76 17.12 3.21
C LEU A 119 2.25 17.45 3.20
N ILE A 120 2.69 18.40 4.04
CA ILE A 120 4.08 18.86 4.09
C ILE A 120 5.04 17.73 4.50
N VAL A 121 4.63 16.84 5.40
CA VAL A 121 5.50 15.77 5.91
C VAL A 121 5.35 14.49 5.10
N LEU A 122 4.12 14.01 4.89
CA LEU A 122 3.90 12.68 4.33
C LEU A 122 4.19 12.63 2.84
N VAL A 123 3.97 13.71 2.09
CA VAL A 123 4.25 13.71 0.65
C VAL A 123 5.76 13.54 0.39
N PRO A 124 6.67 14.34 0.98
CA PRO A 124 8.11 14.08 0.83
C PRO A 124 8.54 12.71 1.33
N VAL A 125 8.06 12.26 2.49
CA VAL A 125 8.39 10.94 3.05
C VAL A 125 7.96 9.84 2.09
N TYR A 126 6.78 9.94 1.49
CA TYR A 126 6.29 8.99 0.48
C TYR A 126 7.19 8.95 -0.75
N TYR A 127 7.60 10.10 -1.30
CA TYR A 127 8.48 10.13 -2.46
C TYR A 127 9.87 9.53 -2.16
N VAL A 128 10.45 9.86 -1.00
CA VAL A 128 11.78 9.34 -0.60
C VAL A 128 11.71 7.83 -0.37
N THR A 129 10.69 7.34 0.33
CA THR A 129 10.51 5.91 0.59
C THR A 129 10.23 5.13 -0.70
N ASP A 130 9.39 5.63 -1.61
CA ASP A 130 9.13 5.00 -2.93
C ASP A 130 10.40 4.93 -3.78
N TRP A 131 11.20 6.01 -3.80
CA TRP A 131 12.45 6.04 -4.53
C TRP A 131 13.47 5.05 -3.97
N LEU A 132 13.67 5.04 -2.65
CA LEU A 132 14.57 4.10 -1.97
C LEU A 132 14.13 2.65 -2.22
N PHE A 133 12.84 2.38 -2.11
CA PHE A 133 12.28 1.06 -2.37
C PHE A 133 12.60 0.55 -3.77
N LYS A 134 12.27 1.34 -4.79
CA LYS A 134 12.53 0.98 -6.18
C LYS A 134 14.02 0.78 -6.45
N LYS A 135 14.86 1.62 -5.86
CA LYS A 135 16.33 1.51 -6.00
C LYS A 135 16.84 0.20 -5.40
N ILE A 136 16.44 -0.14 -4.18
CA ILE A 136 16.88 -1.36 -3.50
C ILE A 136 16.29 -2.60 -4.19
N ALA A 137 15.00 -2.58 -4.52
CA ALA A 137 14.32 -3.70 -5.17
C ALA A 137 14.93 -4.01 -6.54
N ARG A 138 15.17 -2.99 -7.38
CA ARG A 138 15.82 -3.18 -8.70
C ARG A 138 17.26 -3.65 -8.61
N SER A 139 17.97 -3.29 -7.55
CA SER A 139 19.33 -3.80 -7.32
C SER A 139 19.34 -5.30 -7.03
N GLY A 140 18.27 -5.83 -6.42
CA GLY A 140 18.12 -7.25 -6.13
C GLY A 140 17.37 -8.04 -7.22
N ASP A 141 16.58 -7.37 -8.05
CA ASP A 141 15.69 -7.95 -9.06
C ASP A 141 15.60 -7.01 -10.29
N PRO A 142 16.37 -7.26 -11.36
CA PRO A 142 16.38 -6.41 -12.56
C PRO A 142 15.00 -6.31 -13.26
N ASP A 143 14.19 -7.36 -13.15
CA ASP A 143 12.83 -7.46 -13.70
C ASP A 143 11.75 -7.02 -12.69
N PHE A 144 12.14 -6.20 -11.71
CA PHE A 144 11.24 -5.71 -10.68
C PHE A 144 10.04 -4.96 -11.28
N VAL A 145 8.85 -5.36 -10.83
CA VAL A 145 7.58 -4.73 -11.18
C VAL A 145 7.02 -4.01 -9.95
N SER A 146 6.86 -2.69 -10.05
CA SER A 146 6.38 -1.87 -8.94
C SER A 146 4.85 -1.90 -8.81
N ASP A 147 4.32 -1.65 -7.61
CA ASP A 147 2.86 -1.56 -7.39
C ASP A 147 2.21 -0.46 -8.25
N LYS A 148 2.95 0.62 -8.56
CA LYS A 148 2.50 1.68 -9.46
C LYS A 148 2.36 1.18 -10.90
N GLU A 149 3.26 0.32 -11.36
CA GLU A 149 3.19 -0.29 -12.69
C GLU A 149 2.01 -1.27 -12.79
N ILE A 150 1.80 -2.07 -11.75
CA ILE A 150 0.63 -2.97 -11.66
C ILE A 150 -0.67 -2.16 -11.75
N TYR A 151 -0.78 -1.09 -10.96
CA TYR A 151 -1.98 -0.24 -10.92
C TYR A 151 -2.22 0.51 -12.24
N ALA A 152 -1.16 1.03 -12.87
CA ALA A 152 -1.27 1.66 -14.19
C ALA A 152 -1.78 0.66 -15.25
N ASN A 153 -1.25 -0.55 -15.25
CA ASN A 153 -1.65 -1.60 -16.19
C ASN A 153 -3.09 -2.08 -15.95
N VAL A 154 -3.57 -2.12 -14.70
CA VAL A 154 -4.99 -2.42 -14.40
C VAL A 154 -5.90 -1.37 -15.03
N LYS A 155 -5.55 -0.08 -14.92
CA LYS A 155 -6.34 1.00 -15.53
C LYS A 155 -6.40 0.89 -17.05
N GLU A 156 -5.29 0.61 -17.70
CA GLU A 156 -5.23 0.42 -19.16
C GLU A 156 -6.05 -0.79 -19.63
N VAL A 157 -6.22 -1.82 -18.78
CA VAL A 157 -7.03 -3.01 -19.11
C VAL A 157 -8.53 -2.81 -18.82
N GLU A 158 -8.88 -1.89 -17.93
CA GLU A 158 -10.27 -1.56 -17.58
C GLU A 158 -10.89 -0.47 -18.49
N GLU A 159 -10.08 0.32 -19.21
CA GLU A 159 -10.48 1.31 -20.24
C GLU A 159 -10.72 0.68 -21.62
#